data_AF-A0A0C3L123-F1
#
_entry.id   AF-A0A0C3L123-F1
#
_cell.length_a   1.000
_cell.length_b   1.000
_cell.length_c   1.000
_cell.angle_alpha   90.00
_cell.angle_beta   90.00
_cell.angle_gamma   90.00
#
_symmetry.space_group_name_H-M   'P 1'
#
loop_
_entity.id
_entity.type
_entity.pdbx_description
1 polymer ?
#
loop_
_entity_poly.entity_id
_entity_poly.type
_entity_poly.pdbx_seq_one_letter_code
_entity_poly.pdbx_strand_id
1 'polypeptide(L)' 'MALEYQPLFRGTSGEEAEKFVKMVYRRARDAGKQGDNRWIMEFVPTCLAGDALRWYASLDRSGGRAELTSSNIQASP' A
#
# COMPACT_ATOMS: atom_id res chain seq x y z
N MET A 1 -3.03 -23.32 -12.10
CA MET A 1 -4.10 -22.48 -11.52
C MET A 1 -3.55 -21.85 -10.25
N ALA A 2 -3.16 -20.57 -10.29
CA ALA A 2 -2.40 -19.89 -9.24
C ALA A 2 -3.24 -18.81 -8.53
N LEU A 3 -4.45 -19.16 -8.09
CA LEU A 3 -5.36 -18.23 -7.42
C LEU A 3 -5.20 -18.20 -5.89
N GLU A 4 -4.42 -19.11 -5.30
CA GLU A 4 -4.37 -19.29 -3.83
C GLU A 4 -3.07 -18.77 -3.19
N TYR A 5 -2.53 -17.65 -3.68
CA TYR A 5 -1.30 -17.08 -3.08
C TYR A 5 -1.30 -15.55 -3.04
N GLN A 6 -2.46 -14.94 -2.79
CA GLN A 6 -2.51 -13.56 -2.33
C GLN A 6 -2.37 -13.56 -0.80
N PRO A 7 -1.21 -13.16 -0.26
CA PRO A 7 -1.05 -13.06 1.18
C PRO A 7 -2.02 -12.01 1.71
N LEU A 8 -2.81 -12.34 2.73
CA LEU A 8 -3.73 -11.38 3.35
C LEU A 8 -3.03 -10.73 4.55
N PHE A 9 -3.04 -9.40 4.63
CA PHE A 9 -2.52 -8.67 5.78
C PHE A 9 -3.60 -7.80 6.40
N ARG A 10 -4.01 -8.16 7.62
CA ARG A 10 -5.01 -7.46 8.42
C ARG A 10 -4.39 -6.43 9.36
N GLY A 11 -3.10 -6.60 9.70
CA GLY A 11 -2.37 -5.71 10.61
C GLY A 11 -2.65 -6.00 12.08
N THR A 12 -2.94 -7.25 12.42
CA THR A 12 -3.37 -7.66 13.77
C THR A 12 -2.22 -8.05 14.69
N SER A 13 -1.06 -8.47 14.15
CA SER A 13 0.09 -8.87 14.96
C SER A 13 1.44 -8.68 14.24
N GLY A 14 2.53 -8.63 15.01
CA GLY A 14 3.89 -8.60 14.47
C GLY A 14 4.26 -9.87 13.70
N GLU A 15 3.80 -11.03 14.16
CA GLU A 15 4.01 -12.30 13.47
C GLU A 15 3.33 -12.32 12.09
N GLU A 16 2.12 -11.75 11.99
CA GLU A 16 1.42 -11.57 10.72
C GLU A 16 2.23 -10.67 9.77
N ALA A 17 2.82 -9.60 10.28
CA ALA A 17 3.64 -8.68 9.49
C ALA A 17 4.91 -9.35 8.94
N GLU A 18 5.63 -10.14 9.75
CA GLU A 18 6.82 -10.85 9.29
C GLU A 18 6.49 -11.88 8.19
N LYS A 19 5.40 -12.65 8.38
CA LYS A 19 4.91 -13.60 7.39
C LYS A 19 4.49 -12.91 6.10
N PHE A 20 3.79 -11.78 6.22
CA PHE A 20 3.35 -10.97 5.09
C PHE A 20 4.54 -10.49 4.25
N VAL A 21 5.55 -9.87 4.88
CA VAL A 21 6.75 -9.38 4.20
C VAL A 21 7.48 -10.52 3.48
N LYS A 22 7.67 -11.67 4.14
CA LYS A 22 8.26 -12.86 3.49
C LYS A 22 7.48 -13.31 2.26
N MET A 23 6.15 -13.31 2.32
CA MET A 23 5.31 -13.74 1.19
C MET A 23 5.37 -12.75 0.02
N VAL A 24 5.38 -11.44 0.29
CA VAL A 24 5.55 -10.41 -0.75
C VAL A 24 6.88 -10.58 -1.48
N TYR A 25 7.99 -10.77 -0.76
CA TYR A 25 9.29 -10.98 -1.38
C TYR A 25 9.38 -12.30 -2.16
N ARG A 26 8.78 -13.38 -1.65
CA ARG A 26 8.68 -14.64 -2.41
C ARG A 26 7.93 -14.45 -3.72
N ARG A 27 6.79 -13.74 -3.69
CA ARG A 27 6.00 -13.45 -4.88
C ARG A 27 6.77 -12.59 -5.87
N ALA A 28 7.47 -11.56 -5.39
CA ALA A 28 8.32 -10.72 -6.22
C ALA A 28 9.45 -11.53 -6.87
N ARG A 29 10.07 -12.47 -6.14
CA ARG A 29 11.07 -13.39 -6.69
C ARG A 29 10.50 -14.33 -7.75
N ASP A 30 9.36 -14.95 -7.49
CA ASP A 30 8.69 -15.86 -8.43
C ASP A 30 8.27 -15.14 -9.72
N ALA A 31 7.96 -13.84 -9.64
CA ALA A 31 7.66 -12.99 -10.79
C ALA A 31 8.92 -12.40 -11.48
N GLY A 32 10.13 -12.64 -10.94
CA GLY A 32 11.36 -12.00 -11.44
C GLY A 32 11.46 -10.50 -11.16
N LYS A 33 10.69 -10.00 -10.19
CA LYS A 33 10.50 -8.58 -9.83
C LYS A 33 11.09 -8.20 -8.47
N GLN A 34 12.00 -9.01 -7.93
CA GLN A 34 12.61 -8.81 -6.61
C GLN A 34 13.31 -7.46 -6.38
N GLY A 35 13.70 -6.75 -7.44
CA GLY A 35 14.27 -5.39 -7.36
C GLY A 35 13.35 -4.29 -7.93
N ASP A 36 12.13 -4.64 -8.33
CA ASP A 36 11.17 -3.69 -8.90
C ASP A 36 10.29 -3.13 -7.78
N ASN A 37 10.80 -2.08 -7.12
CA ASN A 37 10.08 -1.43 -6.02
C ASN A 37 8.70 -0.92 -6.44
N ARG A 38 8.55 -0.47 -7.69
CA ARG A 38 7.25 -0.01 -8.20
C ARG A 38 6.26 -1.17 -8.25
N TRP A 39 6.68 -2.32 -8.75
CA TRP A 39 5.85 -3.53 -8.76
C TRP A 39 5.44 -3.94 -7.33
N ILE A 40 6.36 -3.89 -6.37
CA ILE A 40 6.06 -4.23 -4.97
C ILE A 40 5.04 -3.24 -4.39
N MET A 41 5.19 -1.93 -4.63
CA MET A 41 4.25 -0.90 -4.17
C MET A 41 2.86 -1.04 -4.80
N GLU A 42 2.75 -1.51 -6.04
CA GLU A 42 1.47 -1.78 -6.68
C GLU A 42 0.84 -3.08 -6.17
N PHE A 43 1.64 -4.08 -5.80
CA PHE A 43 1.18 -5.39 -5.34
C PHE A 43 0.73 -5.38 -3.88
N VAL A 44 1.49 -4.75 -2.97
CA VAL A 44 1.22 -4.74 -1.53
C VAL A 44 -0.21 -4.28 -1.17
N PRO A 45 -0.76 -3.19 -1.75
CA PRO A 45 -2.11 -2.72 -1.46
C PRO A 45 -3.20 -3.75 -1.77
N THR A 46 -3.01 -4.57 -2.81
CA THR A 46 -3.96 -5.62 -3.19
C THR A 46 -4.08 -6.74 -2.16
N CYS A 47 -3.13 -6.80 -1.23
CA CYS A 47 -3.02 -7.81 -0.19
C CYS A 47 -3.53 -7.32 1.18
N LEU A 48 -3.81 -6.02 1.32
CA LEU A 48 -4.27 -5.43 2.57
C LEU A 48 -5.75 -5.71 2.79
N ALA A 49 -6.13 -6.00 4.02
CA ALA A 49 -7.52 -6.16 4.44
C ALA A 49 -7.75 -5.59 5.84
N GLY A 50 -9.01 -5.47 6.24
CA GLY A 50 -9.38 -5.04 7.59
C GLY A 50 -8.76 -3.69 7.98
N ASP A 51 -8.15 -3.65 9.17
CA ASP A 51 -7.57 -2.43 9.74
C ASP A 51 -6.39 -1.90 8.93
N ALA A 52 -5.55 -2.78 8.38
CA ALA A 52 -4.44 -2.39 7.51
C ALA A 52 -4.90 -1.70 6.22
N LEU A 53 -5.97 -2.20 5.59
CA LEU A 53 -6.55 -1.56 4.39
C LEU A 53 -7.17 -0.20 4.73
N ARG A 54 -7.88 -0.10 5.87
CA ARG A 54 -8.47 1.16 6.34
C ARG A 54 -7.40 2.21 6.66
N TRP A 55 -6.29 1.80 7.26
CA TRP A 55 -5.14 2.66 7.47
C TRP A 55 -4.53 3.11 6.13
N TYR A 56 -4.31 2.19 5.19
CA TYR A 56 -3.75 2.53 3.87
C TYR A 56 -4.65 3.52 3.10
N ALA A 57 -5.96 3.30 3.07
CA ALA A 57 -6.91 4.24 2.46
C ALA A 57 -6.93 5.62 3.15
N SER A 58 -6.58 5.69 4.44
CA SER A 58 -6.45 6.96 5.16
C SER A 58 -5.16 7.71 4.83
N LEU A 59 -4.11 7.00 4.39
CA LEU A 59 -2.86 7.63 3.94
C LEU A 59 -3.06 8.42 2.66
N ASP A 60 -3.84 7.93 1.69
CA ASP A 60 -4.15 8.70 0.47
C ASP A 60 -4.98 9.96 0.77
N ARG A 61 -5.79 9.92 1.84
CA ARG A 61 -6.54 11.09 2.30
C ARG A 61 -5.65 12.14 3.00
N SER A 62 -4.53 11.69 3.59
CA SER A 62 -3.64 12.52 4.40
C SER A 62 -2.36 12.92 3.66
N GLY A 63 -2.01 12.17 2.62
CA GLY A 63 -0.91 12.38 1.70
C GLY A 63 -1.39 13.21 0.53
N GLY A 64 -1.31 14.53 0.70
CA GLY A 64 -1.54 15.45 -0.38
C GLY A 64 -0.75 15.06 -1.65
N ARG A 65 -1.50 14.79 -2.72
CA ARG A 65 -1.47 15.77 -3.81
C ARG A 65 -1.85 17.11 -3.18
N ALA A 66 -0.87 17.76 -2.54
CA ALA A 66 -0.92 19.17 -2.28
C ALA A 66 -0.87 19.79 -3.67
N GLU A 67 -2.03 19.85 -4.32
CA GLU A 67 -2.27 20.82 -5.36
C GLU A 67 -1.92 22.16 -4.70
N LEU A 68 -0.77 22.69 -5.13
CA LEU A 68 -0.41 24.08 -4.95
C LEU A 68 -1.50 24.90 -5.63
N THR A 69 -2.64 25.08 -4.97
CA THR A 69 -3.55 26.17 -5.31
C THR A 69 -2.96 27.44 -4.70
N SER A 70 -1.82 27.85 -5.25
CA SER A 70 -1.41 29.24 -5.27
C SER A 70 -2.45 29.98 -6.11
N SER A 71 -3.54 30.42 -5.48
CA SER A 71 -4.49 31.46 -5.94
C SER A 71 -5.69 31.38 -5.00
N ASN A 72 -6.18 32.42 -4.35
CA ASN A 72 -5.91 33.84 -4.49
C ASN A 72 -6.47 34.50 -3.24
N ILE A 73 -5.72 35.46 -2.70
CA ILE A 73 -6.15 36.33 -1.61
C ILE A 73 -7.25 37.21 -2.19
N GLN A 74 -8.51 36.99 -1.80
CA GLN A 74 -9.54 37.99 -2.00
C GLN A 74 -9.94 38.56 -0.64
N ALA A 75 -9.28 39.68 -0.33
CA ALA A 75 -9.81 40.71 0.54
C ALA A 75 -11.19 41.16 0.05
N SER A 76 -12.13 41.35 0.96
CA SER A 76 -13.24 42.32 0.86
C SER A 76 -14.12 42.23 2.10
N PRO A 77 -14.82 43.30 2.49
CA PRO A 77 -14.51 44.73 2.40
C PRO A 77 -14.12 45.33 3.77
#